data_AF-A0A0F9MDN0-F1
#
_entry.id   AF-A0A0F9MDN0-F1
#
_cell.length_a   1.000
_cell.length_b   1.000
_cell.length_c   1.000
_cell.angle_alpha   90.00
_cell.angle_beta   90.00
_cell.angle_gamma   90.00
#
_symmetry.space_group_name_H-M   'P 1'
#
loop_
_entity.id
_entity.type
_entity.pdbx_description
1 polymer ?
#
loop_
_entity_poly.entity_id
_entity_poly.type
_entity_poly.pdbx_seq_one_letter_code
_entity_poly.pdbx_strand_id
1 'polypeptide(L)'
;MTVQDVANFVDHVGNGIATSFPFVFRADDVSWVTVDFTTDIIGVTLNADQDAAPGGTVDYSVAPPDLQAIRIQRVTPQAQDLDYARYDPFDSESHEDALDKLTMEVQDLEQVSASGVAFLQAQIDAIVLGATGRFQDLTDVDDLHDLMFIGPVINFNAQAMNDFTILNQSIGSVAGVAVIDYKLGMGVTLTLTENVTTLTLSNIPATNLAQIELDIRQDSVARTIAWPATILWPGDTEPDITTVDSITQVHLRTTDGG
;
A
#
# COMPACT_ATOMS: atom_id res chain seq x y z
N MET A 1 -12.09 40.91 18.92
CA MET A 1 -11.18 40.26 19.91
C MET A 1 -10.12 39.51 19.13
N THR A 2 -8.84 39.64 19.47
CA THR A 2 -7.75 39.16 18.61
C THR A 2 -7.54 37.64 18.59
N VAL A 3 -7.17 37.12 17.42
CA VAL A 3 -6.77 35.70 17.24
C VAL A 3 -5.46 35.42 17.98
N GLN A 4 -5.48 34.48 18.92
CA GLN A 4 -4.30 34.05 19.70
C GLN A 4 -3.95 32.57 19.52
N ASP A 5 -4.91 31.74 19.09
CA ASP A 5 -4.68 30.32 18.87
C ASP A 5 -3.91 30.09 17.57
N VAL A 6 -2.85 29.27 17.65
CA VAL A 6 -1.97 28.97 16.50
C VAL A 6 -2.39 27.68 15.80
N ALA A 7 -3.06 26.76 16.50
CA ALA A 7 -3.52 25.52 15.89
C ALA A 7 -4.75 25.79 15.02
N ASN A 8 -4.70 25.35 13.76
CA ASN A 8 -5.77 25.52 12.77
C ASN A 8 -6.35 24.17 12.29
N PHE A 9 -5.96 23.06 12.93
CA PHE A 9 -6.49 21.73 12.65
C PHE A 9 -6.56 20.87 13.92
N VAL A 10 -7.36 19.82 13.87
CA VAL A 10 -7.41 18.75 14.88
C VAL A 10 -7.59 17.40 14.21
N ASP A 11 -6.87 16.41 14.70
CA ASP A 11 -6.98 15.02 14.26
C ASP A 11 -7.78 14.21 15.29
N HIS A 12 -8.71 13.41 14.79
CA HIS A 12 -9.52 12.47 15.55
C HIS A 12 -9.39 11.07 14.95
N VAL A 13 -9.69 10.06 15.77
CA VAL A 13 -9.78 8.67 15.33
C VAL A 13 -11.17 8.15 15.67
N GLY A 14 -11.89 7.68 14.65
CA GLY A 14 -13.19 7.04 14.78
C GLY A 14 -13.11 5.78 15.64
N ASN A 15 -14.14 5.54 16.43
CA ASN A 15 -14.29 4.36 17.29
C ASN A 15 -15.54 3.53 16.95
N GLY A 16 -16.20 3.82 15.82
CA GLY A 16 -17.46 3.19 15.42
C GLY A 16 -18.69 3.56 16.28
N ILE A 17 -18.57 4.52 17.21
CA ILE A 17 -19.65 4.89 18.15
C ILE A 17 -19.91 6.40 18.16
N ALA A 18 -18.87 7.22 18.29
CA ALA A 18 -19.00 8.67 18.36
C ALA A 18 -19.39 9.24 16.99
N THR A 19 -20.40 10.09 16.97
CA THR A 19 -20.89 10.76 15.77
C THR A 19 -20.57 12.26 15.75
N SER A 20 -19.95 12.78 16.80
CA SER A 20 -19.75 14.21 17.02
C SER A 20 -18.32 14.46 17.42
N PHE A 21 -17.61 15.30 16.64
CA PHE A 21 -16.18 15.53 16.77
C PHE A 21 -15.92 17.03 16.93
N PRO A 22 -15.52 17.50 18.12
CA PRO A 22 -15.31 18.91 18.38
C PRO A 22 -13.96 19.41 17.83
N PHE A 23 -13.90 20.69 17.53
CA PHE A 23 -12.67 21.44 17.26
C PHE A 23 -12.69 22.75 18.03
N VAL A 24 -11.51 23.33 18.27
CA VAL A 24 -11.32 24.48 19.17
C VAL A 24 -10.74 25.72 18.50
N PHE A 25 -10.36 25.62 17.22
CA PHE A 25 -9.80 26.76 16.49
C PHE A 25 -10.92 27.69 15.99
N ARG A 26 -10.66 29.00 15.95
CA ARG A 26 -11.59 30.01 15.42
C ARG A 26 -11.80 29.83 13.92
N ALA A 27 -13.06 29.87 13.48
CA ALA A 27 -13.45 30.02 12.08
C ALA A 27 -14.72 30.88 12.01
N ASP A 28 -14.71 31.96 11.24
CA ASP A 28 -15.84 32.91 11.22
C ASP A 28 -17.00 32.44 10.33
N ASP A 29 -16.78 31.43 9.48
CA ASP A 29 -17.81 30.82 8.64
C ASP A 29 -17.61 29.29 8.54
N VAL A 30 -18.70 28.53 8.47
CA VAL A 30 -18.67 27.06 8.35
C VAL A 30 -17.95 26.59 7.08
N SER A 31 -17.98 27.39 6.01
CA SER A 31 -17.29 27.11 4.74
C SER A 31 -15.77 27.17 4.87
N TRP A 32 -15.25 27.78 5.94
CA TRP A 32 -13.82 27.83 6.22
C TRP A 32 -13.33 26.57 6.93
N VAL A 33 -14.21 25.61 7.23
CA VAL A 33 -13.85 24.34 7.86
C VAL A 33 -13.97 23.22 6.84
N THR A 34 -12.90 22.44 6.71
CA THR A 34 -12.87 21.26 5.83
C THR A 34 -12.58 20.02 6.66
N VAL A 35 -13.11 18.88 6.19
CA VAL A 35 -12.98 17.58 6.85
C VAL A 35 -12.56 16.55 5.83
N ASP A 36 -11.52 15.78 6.12
CA ASP A 36 -10.95 14.82 5.16
C ASP A 36 -11.85 13.60 4.96
N PHE A 37 -12.57 13.17 6.01
CA PHE A 37 -13.54 12.08 5.95
C PHE A 37 -14.96 12.63 5.82
N THR A 38 -15.50 12.62 4.61
CA THR A 38 -16.80 13.24 4.27
C THR A 38 -17.96 12.26 4.17
N THR A 39 -17.70 10.96 4.28
CA THR A 39 -18.76 9.93 4.26
C THR A 39 -19.71 10.13 5.42
N ASP A 40 -21.02 10.12 5.15
CA ASP A 40 -22.10 10.25 6.13
C ASP A 40 -22.07 11.53 6.98
N ILE A 41 -21.33 12.56 6.57
CA ILE A 41 -21.28 13.86 7.26
C ILE A 41 -22.64 14.56 7.18
N ILE A 42 -23.10 15.10 8.31
CA ILE A 42 -24.29 15.96 8.39
C ILE A 42 -23.88 17.40 8.09
N GLY A 43 -22.79 17.86 8.70
CA GLY A 43 -22.28 19.21 8.52
C GLY A 43 -21.38 19.66 9.66
N VAL A 44 -21.07 20.95 9.64
CA VAL A 44 -20.26 21.66 10.64
C VAL A 44 -21.14 22.67 11.35
N THR A 45 -21.07 22.71 12.68
CA THR A 45 -21.75 23.70 13.52
C THR A 45 -20.70 24.50 14.29
N LEU A 46 -20.69 25.82 14.14
CA LEU A 46 -19.81 26.70 14.91
C LEU A 46 -20.44 27.05 16.27
N ASN A 47 -19.59 27.30 17.26
CA ASN A 47 -20.02 27.93 18.51
C ASN A 47 -20.59 29.33 18.20
N ALA A 48 -21.60 29.74 18.98
CA ALA A 48 -22.34 30.97 18.75
C ALA A 48 -21.49 32.24 18.85
N ASP A 49 -20.41 32.19 19.64
CA ASP A 49 -19.48 33.29 19.86
C ASP A 49 -18.06 32.76 19.63
N GLN A 50 -17.53 33.02 18.44
CA GLN A 50 -16.18 32.61 18.04
C GLN A 50 -15.09 33.41 18.75
N ASP A 51 -15.43 34.51 19.42
CA ASP A 51 -14.49 35.27 20.20
C ASP A 51 -14.40 34.73 21.63
N ALA A 52 -15.53 34.58 22.31
CA ALA A 52 -15.52 34.07 23.69
C ALA A 52 -15.22 32.57 23.77
N ALA A 53 -15.63 31.79 22.76
CA ALA A 53 -15.47 30.34 22.73
C ALA A 53 -15.22 29.84 21.29
N PRO A 54 -14.00 30.03 20.76
CA PRO A 54 -13.63 29.57 19.42
C PRO A 54 -13.93 28.08 19.20
N GLY A 55 -14.23 27.73 17.94
CA GLY A 55 -14.42 26.34 17.53
C GLY A 55 -15.85 25.93 17.26
N GLY A 56 -16.10 24.63 17.30
CA GLY A 56 -17.36 24.06 16.88
C GLY A 56 -17.32 22.54 16.86
N THR A 57 -18.20 21.95 16.08
CA THR A 57 -18.37 20.50 16.02
C THR A 57 -18.69 20.04 14.62
N VAL A 58 -18.13 18.91 14.23
CA VAL A 58 -18.47 18.17 13.01
C VAL A 58 -19.32 16.98 13.41
N ASP A 59 -20.50 16.87 12.78
CA ASP A 59 -21.46 15.82 13.09
C ASP A 59 -21.65 14.86 11.90
N TYR A 60 -21.79 13.57 12.22
CA TYR A 60 -22.02 12.48 11.29
C TYR A 60 -23.37 11.82 11.55
N SER A 61 -24.01 11.34 10.48
CA SER A 61 -25.27 10.59 10.52
C SER A 61 -25.05 9.12 10.88
N VAL A 62 -23.86 8.60 10.59
CA VAL A 62 -23.36 7.28 10.98
C VAL A 62 -21.96 7.47 11.56
N ALA A 63 -21.67 6.81 12.69
CA ALA A 63 -20.37 6.94 13.33
C ALA A 63 -19.25 6.44 12.38
N PRO A 64 -18.16 7.22 12.20
CA PRO A 64 -17.01 6.77 11.44
C PRO A 64 -16.46 5.44 11.97
N PRO A 65 -16.03 4.50 11.10
CA PRO A 65 -15.54 3.19 11.51
C PRO A 65 -14.39 3.26 12.53
N ASP A 66 -14.20 2.17 13.27
CA ASP A 66 -13.05 2.05 14.19
C ASP A 66 -11.73 2.25 13.43
N LEU A 67 -10.82 3.02 14.03
CA LEU A 67 -9.54 3.43 13.47
C LEU A 67 -9.60 4.36 12.24
N GLN A 68 -10.78 4.87 11.86
CA GLN A 68 -10.89 5.85 10.78
C GLN A 68 -10.23 7.17 11.20
N ALA A 69 -9.17 7.58 10.50
CA ALA A 69 -8.57 8.89 10.70
C ALA A 69 -9.48 10.00 10.16
N ILE A 70 -9.66 11.05 10.95
CA ILE A 70 -10.49 12.22 10.61
C ILE A 70 -9.67 13.45 10.94
N ARG A 71 -9.38 14.27 9.94
CA ARG A 71 -8.78 15.59 10.13
C ARG A 71 -9.84 16.64 9.89
N ILE A 72 -9.95 17.58 10.81
CA ILE A 72 -10.78 18.78 10.70
C ILE A 72 -9.81 19.96 10.66
N GLN A 73 -9.87 20.80 9.64
CA GLN A 73 -8.92 21.88 9.43
C GLN A 73 -9.60 23.15 8.92
N ARG A 74 -9.03 24.30 9.29
CA ARG A 74 -9.42 25.60 8.77
C ARG A 74 -8.76 25.88 7.41
N VAL A 75 -9.52 26.49 6.53
CA VAL A 75 -9.11 27.00 5.22
C VAL A 75 -9.75 28.37 5.04
N THR A 76 -9.03 29.41 5.47
CA THR A 76 -9.50 30.80 5.38
C THR A 76 -9.47 31.30 3.92
N PRO A 77 -10.55 31.91 3.38
CA PRO A 77 -10.55 32.44 2.02
C PRO A 77 -9.62 33.64 1.87
N GLN A 78 -8.69 33.57 0.92
CA GLN A 78 -7.64 34.57 0.64
C GLN A 78 -8.14 35.86 -0.05
N ALA A 79 -9.40 36.24 0.19
CA ALA A 79 -10.02 37.43 -0.38
C ALA A 79 -10.24 38.47 0.72
N GLN A 80 -9.82 39.71 0.48
CA GLN A 80 -10.11 40.84 1.36
C GLN A 80 -11.15 41.73 0.68
N ASP A 81 -12.36 41.77 1.25
CA ASP A 81 -13.52 42.47 0.68
C ASP A 81 -13.85 43.79 1.43
N LEU A 82 -13.14 44.11 2.50
CA LEU A 82 -13.39 45.32 3.29
C LEU A 82 -12.94 46.58 2.52
N ASP A 83 -13.90 47.44 2.20
CA ASP A 83 -13.68 48.75 1.59
C ASP A 83 -14.15 49.87 2.54
N TYR A 84 -13.28 50.85 2.78
CA TYR A 84 -13.63 52.00 3.62
C TYR A 84 -14.27 53.11 2.81
N ALA A 85 -15.47 53.52 3.23
CA ALA A 85 -16.10 54.70 2.68
C ALA A 85 -15.32 55.97 3.07
N ARG A 86 -15.12 56.85 2.08
CA ARG A 86 -14.39 58.10 2.31
C ARG A 86 -15.20 59.04 3.21
N TYR A 87 -14.54 59.56 4.24
CA TYR A 87 -15.08 60.50 5.24
C TYR A 87 -16.07 59.91 6.25
N ASP A 88 -16.27 58.59 6.23
CA ASP A 88 -17.03 57.93 7.29
C ASP A 88 -16.16 57.74 8.55
N PRO A 89 -16.78 57.68 9.74
CA PRO A 89 -16.09 57.32 10.96
C PRO A 89 -15.37 55.98 10.81
N PHE A 90 -14.18 55.88 11.39
CA PHE A 90 -13.41 54.64 11.38
C PHE A 90 -14.13 53.56 12.19
N ASP A 91 -14.52 52.48 11.50
CA ASP A 91 -15.05 51.29 12.15
C ASP A 91 -13.88 50.40 12.59
N SER A 92 -13.54 50.50 13.87
CA SER A 92 -12.43 49.75 14.45
C SER A 92 -12.69 48.25 14.48
N GLU A 93 -13.96 47.82 14.55
CA GLU A 93 -14.32 46.40 14.64
C GLU A 93 -14.05 45.72 13.29
N SER A 94 -14.61 46.27 12.21
CA SER A 94 -14.35 45.80 10.85
C SER A 94 -12.84 45.79 10.51
N HIS A 95 -12.09 46.75 11.06
CA HIS A 95 -10.63 46.75 10.89
C HIS A 95 -9.95 45.61 11.63
N GLU A 96 -10.33 45.36 12.89
CA GLU A 96 -9.80 44.25 13.68
C GLU A 96 -10.11 42.92 13.01
N ASP A 97 -11.35 42.70 12.58
CA ASP A 97 -11.78 41.48 11.89
C ASP A 97 -10.94 41.19 10.64
N ALA A 98 -10.63 42.24 9.86
CA ALA A 98 -9.76 42.10 8.70
C ALA A 98 -8.31 41.73 9.08
N LEU A 99 -7.78 42.24 10.20
CA LEU A 99 -6.45 41.88 10.70
C LEU A 99 -6.42 40.47 11.28
N ASP A 100 -7.47 40.06 11.99
CA ASP A 100 -7.64 38.70 12.51
C ASP A 100 -7.73 37.70 11.37
N LYS A 101 -8.50 38.01 10.32
CA LYS A 101 -8.57 37.18 9.11
C LYS A 101 -7.20 37.00 8.46
N LEU A 102 -6.42 38.07 8.29
CA LEU A 102 -5.06 37.98 7.76
C LEU A 102 -4.15 37.15 8.67
N THR A 103 -4.33 37.24 9.99
CA THR A 103 -3.59 36.42 10.95
C THR A 103 -3.92 34.94 10.77
N MET A 104 -5.19 34.60 10.59
CA MET A 104 -5.63 33.23 10.31
C MET A 104 -5.10 32.70 8.96
N GLU A 105 -5.09 33.52 7.91
CA GLU A 105 -4.51 33.15 6.61
C GLU A 105 -3.01 32.81 6.72
N VAL A 106 -2.26 33.56 7.53
CA VAL A 106 -0.84 33.30 7.78
C VAL A 106 -0.63 31.99 8.54
N GLN A 107 -1.43 31.74 9.59
CA GLN A 107 -1.40 30.47 10.32
C GLN A 107 -1.72 29.28 9.41
N ASP A 108 -2.72 29.44 8.53
CA ASP A 108 -3.12 28.40 7.58
C ASP A 108 -2.00 28.11 6.57
N LEU A 109 -1.32 29.14 6.07
CA LEU A 109 -0.17 28.99 5.17
C LEU A 109 1.02 28.30 5.85
N GLU A 110 1.32 28.67 7.10
CA GLU A 110 2.38 28.02 7.88
C GLU A 110 2.10 26.53 8.05
N GLN A 111 0.86 26.15 8.39
CA GLN A 111 0.46 24.76 8.53
C GLN A 111 0.58 23.95 7.22
N VAL A 112 0.19 24.54 6.08
CA VAL A 112 0.35 23.89 4.77
C VAL A 112 1.83 23.66 4.46
N SER A 113 2.68 24.65 4.76
CA SER A 113 4.13 24.52 4.56
C SER A 113 4.73 23.42 5.46
N ALA A 114 4.35 23.37 6.73
CA ALA A 114 4.79 22.37 7.69
C ALA A 114 4.33 20.96 7.30
N SER A 115 3.08 20.82 6.84
CA SER A 115 2.53 19.56 6.34
C SER A 115 3.26 19.06 5.08
N GLY A 116 3.60 19.97 4.16
CA GLY A 116 4.40 19.66 2.98
C GLY A 116 5.81 19.18 3.32
N VAL A 117 6.48 19.85 4.27
CA VAL A 117 7.80 19.43 4.76
C VAL A 117 7.72 18.06 5.45
N ALA A 118 6.72 17.83 6.29
CA ALA A 118 6.52 16.54 6.97
C ALA A 118 6.25 15.40 5.98
N PHE A 119 5.45 15.64 4.93
CA PHE A 119 5.21 14.66 3.87
C PHE A 119 6.50 14.33 3.13
N LEU A 120 7.28 15.34 2.72
CA LEU A 120 8.56 15.13 2.05
C LEU A 120 9.56 14.40 2.94
N GLN A 121 9.63 14.74 4.23
CA GLN A 121 10.47 14.04 5.20
C GLN A 121 10.04 12.58 5.34
N ALA A 122 8.74 12.28 5.43
CA ALA A 122 8.24 10.91 5.48
C ALA A 122 8.57 10.11 4.20
N GLN A 123 8.54 10.74 3.03
CA GLN A 123 8.97 10.12 1.76
C GLN A 123 10.48 9.83 1.75
N ILE A 124 11.29 10.78 2.22
CA ILE A 124 12.74 10.60 2.38
C ILE A 124 13.00 9.49 3.37
N ASP A 125 12.36 9.50 4.53
CA ASP A 125 12.50 8.48 5.56
C ASP A 125 12.08 7.11 5.02
N ALA A 126 11.01 6.99 4.24
CA ALA A 126 10.63 5.72 3.61
C ALA A 126 11.69 5.21 2.62
N ILE A 127 12.33 6.10 1.85
CA ILE A 127 13.46 5.76 0.98
C ILE A 127 14.68 5.34 1.81
N VAL A 128 14.97 6.06 2.89
CA VAL A 128 16.07 5.83 3.82
C VAL A 128 15.85 4.57 4.68
N LEU A 129 14.59 4.21 4.96
CA LEU A 129 14.20 3.03 5.75
C LEU A 129 14.04 1.77 4.87
N GLY A 130 13.72 1.92 3.58
CA GLY A 130 13.94 0.86 2.57
C GLY A 130 15.43 0.52 2.36
N ALA A 131 16.31 1.31 3.00
CA ALA A 131 17.75 1.26 2.92
C ALA A 131 18.43 1.03 4.29
N THR A 132 17.75 0.40 5.28
CA THR A 132 18.34 0.01 6.58
C THR A 132 19.38 -1.11 6.46
N GLY A 133 20.44 -0.81 5.72
CA GLY A 133 21.66 -1.59 5.63
C GLY A 133 22.76 -0.94 4.80
N ARG A 134 22.51 0.03 3.89
CA ARG A 134 23.55 0.46 2.94
C ARG A 134 23.67 1.95 2.57
N PHE A 135 22.81 2.87 3.05
CA PHE A 135 22.93 4.29 2.66
C PHE A 135 23.02 5.29 3.83
N GLN A 136 23.44 4.83 5.01
CA GLN A 136 23.61 5.70 6.20
C GLN A 136 24.98 6.40 6.27
N ASP A 137 25.91 6.05 5.37
CA ASP A 137 27.21 6.72 5.24
C ASP A 137 27.19 7.49 3.92
N LEU A 138 26.46 8.61 3.90
CA LEU A 138 26.43 9.59 2.80
C LEU A 138 26.66 10.98 3.38
N THR A 139 27.64 11.08 4.27
CA THR A 139 27.93 12.31 5.00
C THR A 139 29.09 13.09 4.39
N ASP A 140 29.81 12.51 3.43
CA ASP A 140 30.79 13.21 2.62
C ASP A 140 30.69 12.93 1.11
N VAL A 141 31.53 13.59 0.31
CA VAL A 141 31.52 13.51 -1.16
C VAL A 141 32.17 12.21 -1.65
N ASP A 142 32.97 11.52 -0.82
CA ASP A 142 33.56 10.21 -1.17
C ASP A 142 32.47 9.11 -1.11
N ASP A 143 31.47 9.26 -0.25
CA ASP A 143 30.32 8.36 -0.18
C ASP A 143 29.42 8.40 -1.45
N LEU A 144 29.41 9.51 -2.18
CA LEU A 144 28.71 9.65 -3.47
C LEU A 144 29.39 8.85 -4.60
N HIS A 145 30.68 8.51 -4.47
CA HIS A 145 31.35 7.61 -5.39
C HIS A 145 30.90 6.15 -5.21
N ASP A 146 30.49 5.73 -4.00
CA ASP A 146 29.88 4.41 -3.76
C ASP A 146 28.40 4.35 -4.18
N LEU A 147 27.79 5.53 -4.41
CA LEU A 147 26.48 5.70 -5.02
C LEU A 147 26.51 5.71 -6.56
N MET A 148 27.70 5.60 -7.17
CA MET A 148 27.82 5.32 -8.60
C MET A 148 27.45 3.86 -8.83
N PHE A 149 26.17 3.60 -9.13
CA PHE A 149 25.63 2.28 -9.49
C PHE A 149 26.55 1.50 -10.43
N ILE A 150 27.39 0.63 -9.87
CA ILE A 150 28.08 -0.43 -10.62
C ILE A 150 27.08 -1.59 -10.70
N GLY A 151 26.14 -1.45 -11.62
CA GLY A 151 25.10 -2.41 -11.96
C GLY A 151 24.32 -1.89 -13.16
N PRO A 152 23.81 -2.76 -14.05
CA PRO A 152 23.23 -2.31 -15.32
C PRO A 152 21.93 -1.52 -15.06
N VAL A 153 22.07 -0.20 -15.06
CA VAL A 153 21.05 0.83 -15.25
C VAL A 153 19.82 0.72 -14.34
N ILE A 154 19.76 1.55 -13.30
CA ILE A 154 18.46 1.98 -12.75
C ILE A 154 17.75 2.77 -13.85
N ASN A 155 16.95 2.09 -14.64
CA ASN A 155 16.10 2.73 -15.62
C ASN A 155 14.82 3.14 -14.90
N PHE A 156 14.72 4.40 -14.46
CA PHE A 156 13.49 4.97 -13.90
C PHE A 156 12.32 5.03 -14.91
N ASN A 157 12.56 4.66 -16.17
CA ASN A 157 11.58 4.43 -17.23
C ASN A 157 11.57 2.96 -17.72
N ALA A 158 12.14 2.02 -16.97
CA ALA A 158 11.93 0.61 -17.28
C ALA A 158 10.46 0.34 -17.01
N GLN A 159 9.67 0.22 -18.08
CA GLN A 159 8.52 -0.67 -18.02
C GLN A 159 9.05 -1.95 -17.40
N ALA A 160 8.50 -2.32 -16.22
CA ALA A 160 8.91 -3.50 -15.48
C ALA A 160 9.17 -4.61 -16.51
N MET A 161 10.37 -5.20 -16.49
CA MET A 161 10.53 -6.46 -17.19
C MET A 161 9.39 -7.34 -16.69
N ASN A 162 8.51 -7.79 -17.60
CA ASN A 162 7.46 -8.73 -17.21
C ASN A 162 8.19 -9.91 -16.58
N ASP A 163 8.09 -10.02 -15.25
CA ASP A 163 8.73 -11.08 -14.52
C ASP A 163 7.92 -12.35 -14.79
N PHE A 164 8.37 -13.15 -15.76
CA PHE A 164 7.77 -14.43 -16.10
C PHE A 164 8.28 -15.54 -15.17
N THR A 165 8.52 -15.23 -13.90
CA THR A 165 9.05 -16.18 -12.93
C THR A 165 8.08 -17.35 -12.75
N ILE A 166 8.64 -18.55 -12.88
CA ILE A 166 7.94 -19.80 -12.64
C ILE A 166 8.08 -20.14 -11.15
N LEU A 167 6.96 -20.25 -10.43
CA LEU A 167 6.97 -20.78 -9.07
C LEU A 167 7.34 -22.27 -9.10
N ASN A 168 8.29 -22.67 -8.26
CA ASN A 168 8.78 -24.04 -8.13
C ASN A 168 8.36 -24.69 -6.80
N GLN A 169 7.73 -25.85 -6.86
CA GLN A 169 7.47 -26.70 -5.69
C GLN A 169 8.52 -27.80 -5.58
N SER A 170 8.99 -28.07 -4.36
CA SER A 170 9.88 -29.19 -4.07
C SER A 170 9.10 -30.27 -3.36
N ILE A 171 9.03 -31.46 -3.95
CA ILE A 171 8.24 -32.58 -3.45
C ILE A 171 9.13 -33.84 -3.34
N GLY A 172 8.74 -34.73 -2.42
CA GLY A 172 9.39 -36.01 -2.20
C GLY A 172 8.42 -37.17 -2.35
N SER A 173 8.96 -38.39 -2.44
CA SER A 173 8.19 -39.62 -2.31
C SER A 173 8.07 -39.99 -0.82
N VAL A 174 6.84 -40.24 -0.36
CA VAL A 174 6.54 -40.66 1.01
C VAL A 174 5.48 -41.77 1.01
N ALA A 175 5.83 -42.92 1.59
CA ALA A 175 5.02 -44.14 1.57
C ALA A 175 4.57 -44.55 0.15
N GLY A 176 5.44 -44.34 -0.84
CA GLY A 176 5.16 -44.64 -2.25
C GLY A 176 4.16 -43.69 -2.90
N VAL A 177 3.89 -42.54 -2.29
CA VAL A 177 2.99 -41.50 -2.81
C VAL A 177 3.78 -40.23 -3.12
N ALA A 178 3.46 -39.58 -4.23
CA ALA A 178 3.90 -38.23 -4.55
C ALA A 178 2.69 -37.39 -5.00
N VAL A 179 2.61 -36.14 -4.53
CA VAL A 179 1.51 -35.22 -4.85
C VAL A 179 2.09 -33.96 -5.47
N ILE A 180 1.63 -33.63 -6.67
CA ILE A 180 1.90 -32.36 -7.34
C ILE A 180 0.65 -31.49 -7.17
N ASP A 181 0.81 -30.33 -6.54
CA ASP A 181 -0.26 -29.34 -6.39
C ASP A 181 0.02 -28.13 -7.29
N TYR A 182 -0.78 -27.97 -8.33
CA TYR A 182 -0.59 -26.89 -9.31
C TYR A 182 -0.68 -25.49 -8.68
N LYS A 183 -1.34 -25.33 -7.52
CA LYS A 183 -1.39 -24.04 -6.80
C LYS A 183 -0.05 -23.64 -6.21
N LEU A 184 0.84 -24.59 -5.94
CA LEU A 184 2.14 -24.33 -5.31
C LEU A 184 3.23 -23.96 -6.32
N GLY A 185 3.00 -24.20 -7.62
CA GLY A 185 3.92 -23.82 -8.69
C GLY A 185 3.87 -24.77 -9.87
N MET A 186 4.17 -24.25 -11.05
CA MET A 186 4.25 -25.05 -12.29
C MET A 186 5.61 -25.73 -12.47
N GLY A 187 6.68 -25.20 -11.87
CA GLY A 187 7.95 -25.90 -11.74
C GLY A 187 7.86 -26.90 -10.59
N VAL A 188 8.32 -28.13 -10.80
CA VAL A 188 8.27 -29.21 -9.80
C VAL A 188 9.63 -29.88 -9.75
N THR A 189 10.27 -29.87 -8.58
CA THR A 189 11.41 -30.73 -8.29
C THR A 189 10.94 -31.93 -7.48
N LEU A 190 10.88 -33.12 -8.10
CA LEU A 190 10.49 -34.36 -7.44
C LEU A 190 11.73 -35.19 -7.09
N THR A 191 11.95 -35.42 -5.79
CA THR A 191 13.04 -36.29 -5.31
C THR A 191 12.51 -37.68 -4.95
N LEU A 192 13.07 -38.71 -5.59
CA LEU A 192 12.72 -40.11 -5.37
C LEU A 192 13.68 -40.76 -4.38
N THR A 193 13.18 -41.14 -3.20
CA THR A 193 13.88 -41.95 -2.19
C THR A 193 13.31 -43.37 -2.11
N GLU A 194 12.19 -43.61 -2.79
CA GLU A 194 11.50 -44.88 -2.94
C GLU A 194 10.74 -44.92 -4.28
N ASN A 195 10.20 -46.08 -4.63
CA ASN A 195 9.35 -46.20 -5.82
C ASN A 195 8.01 -45.49 -5.57
N VAL A 196 7.60 -44.61 -6.47
CA VAL A 196 6.29 -43.97 -6.44
C VAL A 196 5.28 -44.91 -7.07
N THR A 197 4.36 -45.43 -6.26
CA THR A 197 3.26 -46.28 -6.70
C THR A 197 2.00 -45.49 -7.03
N THR A 198 1.88 -44.26 -6.51
CA THR A 198 0.76 -43.36 -6.78
C THR A 198 1.28 -41.93 -6.93
N LEU A 199 1.18 -41.37 -8.14
CA LEU A 199 1.40 -39.96 -8.40
C LEU A 199 0.06 -39.27 -8.60
N THR A 200 -0.22 -38.25 -7.79
CA THR A 200 -1.47 -37.47 -7.87
C THR A 200 -1.19 -36.06 -8.36
N LEU A 201 -1.92 -35.64 -9.40
CA LEU A 201 -1.98 -34.25 -9.86
C LEU A 201 -3.22 -33.61 -9.22
N SER A 202 -3.06 -32.45 -8.59
CA SER A 202 -4.14 -31.76 -7.90
C SER A 202 -4.20 -30.28 -8.28
N ASN A 203 -5.42 -29.72 -8.19
CA ASN A 203 -5.73 -28.32 -8.53
C ASN A 203 -5.34 -27.88 -9.95
N ILE A 204 -5.33 -28.80 -10.92
CA ILE A 204 -5.10 -28.48 -12.32
C ILE A 204 -6.29 -27.63 -12.85
N PRO A 205 -6.04 -26.48 -13.50
CA PRO A 205 -7.08 -25.67 -14.13
C PRO A 205 -7.88 -26.44 -15.18
N ALA A 206 -9.22 -26.42 -15.09
CA ALA A 206 -10.12 -27.15 -15.99
C ALA A 206 -10.48 -26.41 -17.29
N THR A 207 -10.23 -25.10 -17.37
CA THR A 207 -10.68 -24.25 -18.47
C THR A 207 -9.55 -23.47 -19.15
N ASN A 208 -8.34 -23.56 -18.61
CA ASN A 208 -7.18 -22.81 -19.05
C ASN A 208 -6.04 -23.79 -19.36
N LEU A 209 -5.16 -23.41 -20.28
CA LEU A 209 -3.93 -24.17 -20.52
C LEU A 209 -3.09 -24.19 -19.25
N ALA A 210 -2.86 -25.39 -18.74
CA ALA A 210 -1.96 -25.66 -17.63
C ALA A 210 -0.70 -26.34 -18.15
N GLN A 211 0.45 -25.96 -17.58
CA GLN A 211 1.76 -26.48 -17.93
C GLN A 211 2.47 -26.90 -16.65
N ILE A 212 3.10 -28.07 -16.64
CA ILE A 212 3.94 -28.54 -15.52
C ILE A 212 5.32 -28.89 -16.07
N GLU A 213 6.34 -28.33 -15.45
CA GLU A 213 7.75 -28.63 -15.70
C GLU A 213 8.27 -29.46 -14.53
N LEU A 214 8.47 -30.76 -14.75
CA LEU A 214 8.83 -31.73 -13.73
C LEU A 214 10.29 -32.17 -13.90
N ASP A 215 11.12 -31.81 -12.92
CA ASP A 215 12.47 -32.32 -12.74
C ASP A 215 12.45 -33.49 -11.75
N ILE A 216 12.64 -34.70 -12.26
CA ILE A 216 12.70 -35.93 -11.46
C ILE A 216 14.15 -36.19 -11.08
N ARG A 217 14.44 -36.27 -9.79
CA ARG A 217 15.76 -36.58 -9.25
C ARG A 217 15.73 -37.93 -8.55
N GLN A 218 16.57 -38.85 -9.00
CA GLN A 218 16.72 -40.16 -8.34
C GLN A 218 17.78 -40.10 -7.25
N ASP A 219 17.67 -41.00 -6.27
CA ASP A 219 18.76 -41.29 -5.37
C ASP A 219 19.77 -42.24 -6.04
N SER A 220 20.69 -42.79 -5.25
CA SER A 220 21.72 -43.73 -5.71
C SER A 220 21.18 -45.11 -6.11
N VAL A 221 19.85 -45.27 -6.18
CA VAL A 221 19.15 -46.48 -6.62
C VAL A 221 18.17 -46.10 -7.71
N ALA A 222 18.13 -46.88 -8.80
CA ALA A 222 17.13 -46.65 -9.85
C ALA A 222 15.72 -46.83 -9.28
N ARG A 223 14.88 -45.79 -9.40
CA ARG A 223 13.50 -45.77 -8.90
C ARG A 223 12.51 -45.81 -10.06
N THR A 224 11.28 -46.21 -9.76
CA THR A 224 10.16 -46.16 -10.71
C THR A 224 9.07 -45.22 -10.22
N ILE A 225 8.32 -44.68 -11.18
CA ILE A 225 7.08 -43.94 -10.94
C ILE A 225 5.99 -44.67 -11.72
N ALA A 226 4.91 -45.04 -11.03
CA ALA A 226 3.67 -45.46 -11.66
C ALA A 226 2.92 -44.19 -12.11
N TRP A 227 2.95 -43.92 -13.41
CA TRP A 227 2.28 -42.76 -13.99
C TRP A 227 0.75 -42.96 -13.96
N PRO A 228 -0.04 -41.95 -13.58
CA PRO A 228 -1.49 -42.03 -13.61
C PRO A 228 -1.98 -42.12 -15.05
N ALA A 229 -3.06 -42.88 -15.28
CA ALA A 229 -3.65 -43.07 -16.61
C ALA A 229 -4.19 -41.76 -17.25
N THR A 230 -4.31 -40.69 -16.46
CA THR A 230 -4.65 -39.34 -16.95
C THR A 230 -3.48 -38.69 -17.71
N ILE A 231 -2.25 -39.18 -17.56
CA ILE A 231 -1.11 -38.74 -18.36
C ILE A 231 -0.99 -39.63 -19.59
N LEU A 232 -1.16 -39.03 -20.76
CA LEU A 232 -1.00 -39.70 -22.04
C LEU A 232 0.40 -39.43 -22.61
N TRP A 233 1.07 -40.49 -23.06
CA TRP A 233 2.41 -40.39 -23.64
C TRP A 233 2.38 -40.52 -25.16
N PRO A 234 3.27 -39.82 -25.87
CA PRO A 234 3.43 -40.03 -27.31
C PRO A 234 3.74 -41.50 -27.62
N GLY A 235 2.87 -42.16 -28.39
CA GLY A 235 3.04 -43.57 -28.74
C GLY A 235 2.80 -44.54 -27.57
N ASP A 236 2.02 -44.13 -26.56
CA ASP A 236 1.61 -44.94 -25.41
C ASP A 236 2.77 -45.55 -24.61
N THR A 237 3.96 -44.94 -24.73
CA THR A 237 5.18 -45.42 -24.09
C THR A 237 5.65 -44.39 -23.07
N GLU A 238 5.66 -44.80 -21.80
CA GLU A 238 6.13 -43.98 -20.69
C GLU A 238 7.63 -43.65 -20.84
N PRO A 239 8.09 -42.50 -20.31
CA PRO A 239 9.49 -42.14 -20.35
C PRO A 239 10.32 -43.08 -19.47
N ASP A 240 11.48 -43.50 -20.00
CA ASP A 240 12.46 -44.24 -19.22
C ASP A 240 13.17 -43.30 -18.25
N ILE A 241 12.97 -43.52 -16.95
CA ILE A 241 13.59 -42.75 -15.87
C ILE A 241 14.70 -43.55 -15.15
N THR A 242 15.15 -44.68 -15.69
CA THR A 242 15.92 -45.71 -14.94
C THR A 242 17.41 -45.43 -14.72
N THR A 243 17.93 -44.27 -15.14
CA THR A 243 19.35 -43.93 -14.93
C THR A 243 19.60 -43.35 -13.53
N VAL A 244 20.38 -44.08 -12.72
CA VAL A 244 20.84 -43.66 -11.38
C VAL A 244 21.53 -42.29 -11.46
N ASP A 245 21.34 -41.46 -10.42
CA ASP A 245 21.96 -40.13 -10.28
C ASP A 245 21.70 -39.20 -11.49
N SER A 246 20.57 -39.39 -12.17
CA SER A 246 20.15 -38.53 -13.29
C SER A 246 18.99 -37.61 -12.92
N ILE A 247 18.90 -36.50 -13.66
CA ILE A 247 17.72 -35.63 -13.66
C ILE A 247 16.96 -35.93 -14.95
N THR A 248 15.75 -36.46 -14.82
CA THR A 248 14.84 -36.62 -15.96
C THR A 248 13.85 -35.47 -15.99
N GLN A 249 13.83 -34.74 -17.10
CA GLN A 249 12.90 -33.64 -17.31
C GLN A 249 11.67 -34.12 -18.07
N VAL A 250 10.50 -33.84 -17.51
CA VAL A 250 9.21 -34.16 -18.10
C VAL A 250 8.38 -32.89 -18.19
N HIS A 251 7.74 -32.68 -19.33
CA HIS A 251 6.90 -31.52 -19.57
C HIS A 251 5.49 -32.01 -19.86
N LEU A 252 4.54 -31.65 -19.00
CA LEU A 252 3.13 -32.01 -19.13
C LEU A 252 2.29 -30.76 -19.46
N ARG A 253 1.26 -30.93 -20.28
CA ARG A 253 0.32 -29.87 -20.65
C ARG A 253 -1.09 -30.42 -20.73
N THR A 254 -2.07 -29.63 -20.31
CA THR A 254 -3.50 -29.96 -20.34
C THR A 254 -4.32 -28.68 -20.49
N THR A 255 -5.52 -28.79 -21.06
CA THR A 255 -6.49 -27.68 -21.18
C THR A 255 -7.81 -27.98 -20.47
N ASP A 256 -7.95 -29.16 -19.86
CA ASP A 256 -9.21 -29.74 -19.39
C ASP A 256 -9.19 -30.19 -17.92
N GLY A 257 -8.09 -29.93 -17.19
CA GLY A 257 -8.00 -30.25 -15.76
C GLY A 257 -7.40 -31.62 -15.47
N GLY A 258 -6.93 -32.33 -16.51
CA GLY A 258 -6.36 -33.67 -16.42
C GLY A 258 -7.27 -34.75 -17.01
#